data_AF-D1CGW7-F1
#
_entry.id   AF-D1CGW7-F1
#
_cell.length_a   1.000
_cell.length_b   1.000
_cell.length_c   1.000
_cell.angle_alpha   90.00
_cell.angle_beta   90.00
_cell.angle_gamma   90.00
#
_symmetry.space_group_name_H-M   'P 1'
#
loop_
_entity.id
_entity.type
_entity.pdbx_description
1 polymer ?
#
loop_
_entity_poly.entity_id
_entity_poly.type
_entity_poly.pdbx_seq_one_letter_code
_entity_poly.pdbx_strand_id
1 'polypeptide(L)' 'MRSALIELVGVVRADVDWQTGTAEVYHAAELAPEALVRAVEEASRGTVHHYTARVVSSEQQEHQTCIGDICDDNG' A
#
# COMPACT_ATOMS: atom_id res chain seq x y z
N MET A 1 -8.73 -12.33 13.76
CA MET A 1 -7.51 -11.49 13.66
C MET A 1 -7.89 -10.24 12.88
N ARG A 2 -7.80 -9.05 13.49
CA ARG A 2 -8.05 -7.77 12.80
C ARG A 2 -6.79 -7.37 12.03
N SER A 3 -6.88 -7.12 10.73
CA SER A 3 -5.74 -6.77 9.89
C SER A 3 -5.30 -5.33 10.15
N ALA A 4 -4.11 -5.15 10.73
CA ALA A 4 -3.55 -3.83 11.01
C ALA A 4 -3.38 -2.94 9.76
N LEU A 5 -3.22 -3.56 8.59
CA LEU A 5 -3.20 -2.86 7.30
C LEU A 5 -4.53 -2.16 6.97
N ILE A 6 -5.67 -2.67 7.44
CA ILE A 6 -6.99 -2.07 7.17
C ILE A 6 -7.26 -0.86 8.10
N GLU A 7 -6.55 -0.76 9.22
CA GLU A 7 -6.68 0.38 10.14
C GLU A 7 -5.81 1.59 9.75
N LEU A 8 -4.95 1.44 8.74
CA LEU A 8 -4.22 2.56 8.13
C LEU A 8 -5.17 3.42 7.30
N VAL A 9 -5.30 4.69 7.68
CA VAL A 9 -5.98 5.70 6.88
C VAL A 9 -5.31 5.77 5.50
N GLY A 10 -6.11 5.55 4.45
CA GLY A 10 -5.64 5.53 3.08
C GLY A 10 -5.44 4.13 2.49
N VAL A 11 -5.51 3.05 3.28
CA VAL A 11 -5.59 1.69 2.73
C VAL A 11 -7.03 1.36 2.36
N VAL A 12 -7.25 1.07 1.09
CA VAL A 12 -8.57 0.73 0.53
C VAL A 12 -8.79 -0.78 0.59
N ARG A 13 -7.74 -1.56 0.28
CA ARG A 13 -7.79 -3.01 0.26
C ARG A 13 -6.40 -3.59 0.50
N ALA A 14 -6.33 -4.70 1.22
CA ALA A 14 -5.12 -5.49 1.36
C ALA A 14 -5.47 -6.96 1.14
N ASP A 15 -4.78 -7.61 0.20
CA ASP A 15 -4.85 -9.05 -0.03
C ASP A 15 -3.53 -9.68 0.43
N VAL A 16 -3.62 -10.64 1.36
CA VAL A 16 -2.44 -11.27 1.96
C VAL A 16 -2.40 -12.72 1.54
N ASP A 17 -1.31 -13.08 0.85
CA ASP A 17 -0.96 -14.46 0.57
C ASP A 17 -0.08 -15.00 1.70
N TRP A 18 -0.71 -15.79 2.58
CA TRP A 18 -0.04 -16.42 3.72
C TRP A 18 0.91 -17.56 3.33
N GLN A 19 0.79 -18.13 2.12
CA GLN A 19 1.71 -19.18 1.67
C GLN A 19 3.03 -18.57 1.21
N THR A 20 2.99 -17.42 0.53
CA THR A 20 4.19 -16.74 0.03
C THR A 20 4.71 -15.68 0.99
N GLY A 21 3.89 -15.21 1.94
CA GLY A 21 4.22 -14.10 2.84
C GLY A 21 4.16 -12.73 2.14
N THR A 22 3.44 -12.65 1.02
CA THR A 22 3.30 -11.42 0.23
C THR A 22 1.96 -10.74 0.53
N ALA A 23 1.94 -9.41 0.55
CA ALA A 23 0.71 -8.65 0.66
C ALA A 23 0.62 -7.64 -0.50
N GLU A 24 -0.48 -7.68 -1.25
CA GLU A 24 -0.84 -6.65 -2.21
C GLU A 24 -1.72 -5.62 -1.52
N VAL A 25 -1.27 -4.36 -1.51
CA VAL A 25 -1.95 -3.27 -0.81
C VAL A 25 -2.36 -2.21 -1.81
N TYR A 26 -3.67 -1.98 -1.90
CA TYR A 26 -4.27 -0.88 -2.64
C TYR A 26 -4.46 0.28 -1.68
N HIS A 27 -3.74 1.38 -1.91
CA HIS A 27 -3.76 2.55 -1.06
C HIS A 27 -3.89 3.83 -1.87
N ALA A 28 -4.32 4.91 -1.21
CA ALA A 28 -4.34 6.23 -1.80
C ALA A 28 -2.93 6.67 -2.21
N ALA A 29 -2.81 7.42 -3.30
CA ALA A 29 -1.52 7.87 -3.85
C ALA A 29 -0.71 8.75 -2.87
N GLU A 30 -1.40 9.41 -1.93
CA GLU A 30 -0.79 10.20 -0.86
C GLU A 30 -0.14 9.37 0.25
N LEU A 31 -0.44 8.06 0.33
CA LEU A 31 0.15 7.18 1.31
C LEU A 31 1.50 6.65 0.81
N ALA A 32 2.57 7.10 1.46
CA ALA A 32 3.91 6.63 1.16
C ALA A 32 4.05 5.12 1.46
N PRO A 33 4.66 4.31 0.57
CA PRO A 33 4.88 2.88 0.80
C PRO A 33 5.64 2.57 2.10
N GLU A 34 6.52 3.46 2.55
CA GLU A 34 7.26 3.33 3.80
C GLU A 34 6.33 3.40 5.03
N ALA A 35 5.24 4.15 4.95
CA ALA A 35 4.25 4.23 6.02
C ALA A 35 3.54 2.87 6.21
N LEU A 36 3.30 2.15 5.12
CA LEU A 36 2.74 0.80 5.15
C LEU A 36 3.69 -0.19 5.83
N VAL A 37 4.98 -0.13 5.48
CA VAL A 37 6.01 -0.97 6.10
C VAL A 37 6.08 -0.72 7.61
N ARG A 38 6.16 0.54 8.03
CA ARG A 38 6.22 0.91 9.46
C ARG A 38 4.98 0.46 10.23
N ALA A 39 3.81 0.51 9.61
CA ALA A 39 2.58 0.07 10.26
C ALA A 39 2.55 -1.45 10.48
N VAL A 40 3.09 -2.23 9.53
CA VAL A 40 3.23 -3.69 9.72
C VAL A 40 4.20 -3.99 10.86
N GLU A 41 5.34 -3.30 10.91
CA GLU A 41 6.32 -3.47 11.98
C GLU A 41 5.73 -3.11 13.34
N GLU A 42 5.07 -1.96 13.46
CA GLU A 42 4.44 -1.51 14.71
C GLU A 42 3.28 -2.41 15.14
N ALA A 43 2.50 -2.95 14.19
CA ALA A 43 1.44 -3.92 14.51
C ALA A 43 1.99 -5.27 14.99
N SER A 44 3.19 -5.64 14.55
CA SER A 44 3.89 -6.84 15.03
C SER A 44 4.54 -6.63 16.40
N ARG A 45 4.75 -5.37 16.78
CA ARG A 45 5.46 -4.99 18.00
C ARG A 45 4.65 -5.40 19.23
N GLY A 46 5.23 -6.29 20.04
CA GLY A 46 4.55 -6.85 21.21
C GLY A 46 3.69 -8.08 20.92
N THR A 47 3.66 -8.55 19.67
CA THR A 47 3.12 -9.87 19.32
C THR A 47 4.23 -10.93 19.42
N VAL A 48 3.85 -12.20 19.57
CA VAL A 48 4.80 -13.33 19.71
C VAL A 48 5.67 -13.51 18.47
N HIS A 49 5.20 -13.05 17.30
CA HIS A 49 5.90 -13.16 16.03
C HIS A 49 6.25 -11.77 15.52
N HIS A 50 7.55 -11.50 15.40
CA HIS A 50 8.03 -10.27 14.79
C HIS A 50 7.91 -10.41 13.27
N TYR A 51 7.08 -9.56 12.67
CA TYR A 51 6.91 -9.50 11.22
C TYR A 51 7.59 -8.24 10.69
N THR A 52 8.40 -8.40 9.65
CA THR A 52 9.00 -7.29 8.92
C THR A 52 8.41 -7.24 7.51
N ALA A 53 8.30 -6.04 6.95
CA ALA A 53 7.79 -5.84 5.60
C ALA A 53 8.83 -5.10 4.76
N ARG A 54 8.79 -5.33 3.46
CA ARG A 54 9.53 -4.55 2.47
C ARG A 54 8.66 -4.37 1.25
N VAL A 55 8.80 -3.23 0.59
CA VAL A 55 8.14 -2.97 -0.69
C VAL A 55 8.87 -3.80 -1.75
N VAL A 56 8.17 -4.72 -2.40
CA VAL A 56 8.73 -5.62 -3.43
C VAL A 56 8.51 -5.04 -4.83
N SER A 57 7.36 -4.39 -5.02
CA SER A 57 6.99 -3.64 -6.21
C SER A 57 6.04 -2.51 -5.79
N SER A 58 6.16 -1.36 -6.45
CA SER A 58 5.25 -0.24 -6.29
C SER A 58 4.83 0.23 -7.68
N GLU A 59 3.62 -0.09 -8.07
CA GLU A 59 3.01 0.50 -9.26
C GLU A 59 2.20 1.71 -8.80
N GLN A 60 2.72 2.91 -9.05
CA GLN A 60 1.88 4.09 -9.00
C GLN A 60 0.99 4.02 -10.23
N GLN A 61 -0.26 3.59 -10.05
CA GLN A 61 -1.29 3.91 -11.04
C GLN A 61 -1.46 5.42 -11.01
N GLU A 62 -0.71 6.09 -11.87
CA GLU A 62 -1.02 7.44 -12.33
C GLU A 62 -2.46 7.35 -12.86
N HIS A 63 -3.42 7.74 -12.02
CA HIS A 63 -4.72 8.14 -12.54
C HIS A 63 -4.41 9.35 -13.41
N GLN A 64 -4.13 9.10 -14.68
CA GLN A 64 -4.21 10.09 -15.72
C GLN A 64 -5.66 10.53 -15.73
N THR A 65 -5.97 11.51 -14.88
CA THR A 65 -7.22 12.24 -14.91
C THR A 65 -7.19 13.00 -16.22
N CYS A 66 -7.62 12.35 -17.30
CA CYS A 66 -8.01 13.02 -18.52
C CYS A 66 -9.23 13.88 -18.15
N ILE A 67 -9.00 15.14 -17.79
CA ILE A 67 -10.07 16.13 -17.72
C ILE A 67 -10.32 16.56 -19.17
N GLY A 68 -11.09 15.75 -19.90
CA GLY A 68 -11.48 16.00 -21.29
C GLY A 68 -10.42 15.66 -22.34
N ASP A 69 -10.85 15.71 -23.60
CA ASP A 69 -10.20 15.30 -24.85
C ASP A 69 -9.01 16.21 -25.29
N ILE A 70 -8.30 16.85 -24.36
CA ILE A 70 -7.25 17.82 -24.71
C ILE A 70 -5.91 17.40 -24.10
N CYS A 71 -5.11 16.71 -24.92
CA CYS A 71 -3.68 16.58 -24.72
C CYS A 71 -3.01 17.82 -25.33
N ASP A 72 -2.49 18.72 -24.50
CA ASP A 72 -1.76 19.90 -24.96
C ASP A 72 -0.33 19.47 -25.35
N ASP A 73 -0.13 19.25 -26.66
CA ASP A 73 1.17 19.13 -27.32
C ASP A 73 1.88 20.50 -27.23
N ASN A 74 2.66 20.71 -26.18
CA ASN A 74 3.60 21.83 -26.15
C ASN A 74 4.88 21.42 -26.88
N GLY A 75 4.89 21.71 -28.19
CA GLY A 75 5.99 22.30 -28.98
C GLY A 75 7.42 21.81 -28.75
#